data_AF-A0A524PF87-F1
#
_entry.id   AF-A0A524PF87-F1
#
_cell.length_a   1.000
_cell.length_b   1.000
_cell.length_c   1.000
_cell.angle_alpha   90.00
_cell.angle_beta   90.00
_cell.angle_gamma   90.00
#
_symmetry.space_group_name_H-M   'P 1'
#
loop_
_entity.id
_entity.type
_entity.pdbx_description
1 polymer ?
#
loop_
_entity_poly.entity_id
_entity_poly.type
_entity_poly.pdbx_seq_one_letter_code
_entity_poly.pdbx_strand_id
1 'polypeptide(L)'
;MKHILYASISKKFVMALAGLFLLTFLPVHLIINFMLLKSDPEPFNRAAHFMATFPLVKIFEIVLMAAILIHIGYGIFLQIRNWMARPIGYKSGAKAETSFFSRFMIWTGGT
;
A
#
# COMPACT_ATOMS: atom_id res chain seq x y z
N MET A 1 -18.43 22.15 12.38
CA MET A 1 -17.72 20.87 12.18
C MET A 1 -17.79 20.37 10.72
N LYS A 2 -17.39 21.18 9.71
CA LYS A 2 -17.49 20.78 8.28
C LYS A 2 -16.16 20.80 7.50
N HIS A 3 -15.03 21.17 8.11
CA HIS A 3 -13.76 21.33 7.37
C HIS A 3 -12.71 20.22 7.58
N ILE A 4 -12.91 19.28 8.52
CA ILE A 4 -11.91 18.26 8.82
C ILE A 4 -11.86 17.17 7.74
N LEU A 5 -13.01 16.83 7.16
CA LEU A 5 -13.12 15.76 6.14
C LEU A 5 -12.47 16.15 4.80
N TYR A 6 -12.33 17.44 4.49
CA TYR A 6 -11.74 17.94 3.24
C TYR A 6 -10.32 18.52 3.38
N ALA A 7 -9.73 18.46 4.58
CA ALA A 7 -8.40 19.02 4.84
C ALA A 7 -7.29 18.19 4.18
N SER A 8 -6.17 18.82 3.79
CA SER A 8 -5.02 18.08 3.22
C SER A 8 -4.44 17.04 4.19
N ILE A 9 -4.66 17.22 5.50
CA ILE A 9 -4.28 16.29 6.56
C ILE A 9 -5.03 14.96 6.46
N SER A 10 -6.36 14.96 6.23
CA SER A 10 -7.16 13.73 6.20
C SER A 10 -6.70 12.80 5.07
N LYS A 11 -6.34 13.39 3.93
CA LYS A 11 -5.80 12.70 2.76
C LYS A 11 -4.48 11.98 3.03
N LYS A 12 -3.57 12.64 3.74
CA LYS A 12 -2.28 12.05 4.14
C LYS A 12 -2.48 10.93 5.15
N PHE A 13 -3.41 11.12 6.09
CA PHE A 13 -3.71 10.12 7.11
C PHE A 13 -4.30 8.84 6.51
N VAL A 14 -5.30 8.97 5.62
CA VAL A 14 -5.89 7.83 4.90
C VAL A 14 -4.84 7.08 4.08
N MET A 15 -3.96 7.80 3.38
CA MET A 15 -2.87 7.19 2.62
C MET A 15 -1.88 6.41 3.48
N ALA A 16 -1.46 7.00 4.61
CA ALA A 16 -0.54 6.36 5.54
C ALA A 16 -1.17 5.12 6.19
N LEU A 17 -2.45 5.19 6.58
CA LEU A 17 -3.16 4.07 7.19
C LEU A 17 -3.35 2.91 6.20
N ALA A 18 -3.73 3.21 4.96
CA ALA A 18 -3.84 2.19 3.92
C ALA A 18 -2.49 1.53 3.62
N GLY A 19 -1.41 2.31 3.51
CA GLY A 19 -0.06 1.78 3.31
C GLY A 19 0.42 0.92 4.48
N LEU A 20 0.19 1.36 5.72
CA LEU A 20 0.53 0.60 6.92
C LEU A 20 -0.24 -0.71 7.00
N PHE A 21 -1.53 -0.71 6.68
CA PHE A 21 -2.34 -1.92 6.64
C PHE A 21 -1.80 -2.92 5.61
N LEU A 22 -1.49 -2.47 4.40
CA LEU A 22 -0.89 -3.31 3.36
C LEU A 22 0.46 -3.87 3.83
N LEU A 23 1.30 -3.06 4.49
CA LEU A 23 2.58 -3.50 5.05
C LEU A 23 2.41 -4.67 6.04
N THR A 24 1.38 -4.65 6.89
CA THR A 24 1.13 -5.77 7.82
C THR A 24 0.71 -7.06 7.15
N PHE A 25 0.12 -7.00 5.95
CA PHE A 25 -0.25 -8.17 5.16
C PHE A 25 0.97 -8.87 4.53
N LEU A 26 2.01 -8.10 4.14
CA LEU A 26 3.20 -8.63 3.45
C LEU A 26 3.91 -9.79 4.19
N PRO A 27 4.19 -9.73 5.51
CA PRO A 27 4.82 -10.83 6.23
C PRO A 27 4.00 -12.12 6.18
N VAL A 28 2.69 -12.04 6.41
CA VAL A 28 1.79 -13.21 6.36
C VAL A 28 1.79 -13.80 4.95
N HIS A 29 1.66 -12.94 3.93
CA HIS A 29 1.69 -13.35 2.53
C HIS A 29 3.01 -14.06 2.20
N LEU A 30 4.16 -13.48 2.58
CA LEU A 30 5.47 -14.04 2.29
C LEU A 30 5.70 -15.37 3.00
N ILE A 31 5.32 -15.48 4.28
CA ILE A 31 5.48 -16.72 5.07
C ILE A 31 4.71 -17.88 4.44
N ILE A 32 3.46 -17.65 4.03
CA ILE A 32 2.65 -18.69 3.39
C ILE A 32 3.25 -19.07 2.04
N ASN A 33 3.71 -18.09 1.25
CA ASN A 33 4.36 -18.39 -0.04
C ASN A 33 5.69 -19.12 0.12
N PHE A 34 6.46 -18.89 1.19
CA PHE A 34 7.67 -19.67 1.46
C PHE A 34 7.38 -21.15 1.71
N MET A 35 6.15 -21.53 2.08
CA MET A 35 5.77 -22.95 2.15
C MET A 35 5.85 -23.63 0.78
N LEU A 36 5.71 -22.88 -0.34
CA LEU A 36 5.90 -23.41 -1.69
C LEU A 36 7.34 -23.82 -2.00
N LEU A 37 8.33 -23.33 -1.24
CA LEU A 37 9.72 -23.73 -1.42
C LEU A 37 10.01 -25.12 -0.84
N LYS A 38 9.08 -25.68 -0.06
CA LYS A 38 9.20 -27.04 0.46
C LYS A 38 8.85 -28.05 -0.64
N SER A 39 9.51 -29.22 -0.59
CA SER A 39 9.24 -30.33 -1.50
C SER A 39 7.85 -30.94 -1.31
N ASP A 40 7.31 -30.85 -0.10
CA ASP A 40 5.96 -31.27 0.24
C ASP A 40 4.98 -30.09 0.08
N PRO A 41 3.96 -30.18 -0.80
CA PRO A 41 2.98 -29.12 -1.01
C PRO A 41 1.89 -29.06 0.08
N GLU A 42 1.78 -30.08 0.93
CA GLU A 42 0.69 -30.21 1.90
C GLU A 42 0.58 -29.03 2.90
N PRO A 43 1.68 -28.45 3.43
CA PRO A 43 1.61 -27.28 4.30
C PRO A 43 0.97 -26.06 3.61
N PHE A 44 1.32 -25.81 2.34
CA PHE A 44 0.73 -24.71 1.56
C PHE A 44 -0.75 -24.98 1.27
N ASN A 45 -1.09 -26.19 0.83
CA ASN A 45 -2.47 -26.54 0.48
C ASN A 45 -3.41 -26.43 1.68
N ARG A 46 -2.97 -26.87 2.87
CA ARG A 46 -3.75 -26.70 4.11
C ARG A 46 -3.94 -25.24 4.49
N ALA A 47 -2.90 -24.43 4.38
CA ALA A 47 -2.99 -23.00 4.64
C ALA A 47 -3.92 -22.30 3.64
N ALA A 48 -3.83 -22.64 2.35
CA ALA A 48 -4.71 -22.13 1.30
C ALA A 48 -6.17 -22.52 1.52
N HIS A 49 -6.43 -23.78 1.88
CA HIS A 49 -7.77 -24.25 2.21
C HIS A 49 -8.35 -23.52 3.43
N PHE A 50 -7.54 -23.30 4.48
CA PHE A 50 -7.94 -22.51 5.65
C PHE A 50 -8.31 -21.07 5.27
N MET A 51 -7.47 -20.39 4.46
CA MET A 51 -7.75 -19.03 3.98
C MET A 51 -9.01 -18.97 3.10
N ALA A 52 -9.29 -20.01 2.33
CA ALA A 52 -10.46 -20.06 1.45
C ALA A 52 -11.77 -20.34 2.19
N THR A 53 -11.72 -21.07 3.31
CA THR A 53 -12.92 -21.54 4.02
C THR A 53 -13.27 -20.72 5.26
N PHE A 54 -12.28 -20.07 5.89
CA PHE A 54 -12.53 -19.31 7.11
C PHE A 54 -13.18 -17.94 6.78
N PRO A 55 -14.42 -17.66 7.24
CA PRO A 55 -15.17 -16.47 6.83
C PRO A 55 -14.49 -15.14 7.14
N LEU A 56 -13.74 -15.08 8.25
CA LEU A 56 -13.01 -13.87 8.63
C LEU A 56 -11.94 -13.50 7.59
N VAL A 57 -11.23 -14.49 7.05
CA VAL A 57 -10.21 -14.26 6.01
C VAL A 57 -10.86 -13.76 4.73
N LYS A 58 -12.06 -14.23 4.39
CA LYS A 58 -12.84 -13.71 3.25
C LYS A 58 -13.24 -12.25 3.41
N ILE A 59 -13.57 -11.81 4.63
CA ILE A 59 -13.80 -10.39 4.90
C ILE A 59 -12.50 -9.59 4.69
N PHE A 60 -11.37 -10.08 5.23
CA PHE A 60 -10.07 -9.43 5.03
C PHE A 60 -9.64 -9.39 3.56
N GLU A 61 -9.97 -10.40 2.75
CA GLU A 61 -9.72 -10.41 1.31
C GLU A 61 -10.37 -9.21 0.61
N ILE A 62 -11.65 -8.96 0.90
CA ILE A 62 -12.38 -7.80 0.34
C ILE A 62 -11.79 -6.49 0.86
N VAL A 63 -11.46 -6.41 2.14
CA VAL A 63 -10.86 -5.21 2.76
C VAL A 63 -9.47 -4.93 2.18
N LEU A 64 -8.64 -5.96 1.98
CA LEU A 64 -7.32 -5.85 1.34
C LEU A 64 -7.45 -5.35 -0.10
N MET A 65 -8.41 -5.89 -0.85
CA MET A 65 -8.70 -5.43 -2.21
C MET A 65 -9.14 -3.96 -2.23
N ALA A 66 -9.99 -3.54 -1.30
CA ALA A 66 -10.36 -2.12 -1.19
C ALA A 66 -9.17 -1.24 -0.79
N ALA A 67 -8.35 -1.68 0.18
CA ALA A 67 -7.20 -0.93 0.67
C ALA A 67 -6.13 -0.72 -0.40
N ILE A 68 -5.82 -1.74 -1.21
CA ILE A 68 -4.84 -1.62 -2.30
C ILE A 68 -5.33 -0.66 -3.39
N LEU A 69 -6.61 -0.73 -3.77
CA LEU A 69 -7.19 0.18 -4.75
C LEU A 69 -7.19 1.63 -4.26
N ILE A 70 -7.58 1.85 -3.00
CA ILE A 70 -7.55 3.17 -2.37
C ILE A 70 -6.10 3.69 -2.31
N HIS A 71 -5.15 2.87 -1.85
CA HIS A 71 -3.75 3.27 -1.72
C HIS A 71 -3.13 3.68 -3.05
N ILE A 72 -3.26 2.84 -4.09
CA ILE A 72 -2.73 3.12 -5.43
C ILE A 72 -3.44 4.33 -6.04
N GLY A 73 -4.79 4.35 -5.99
CA GLY A 73 -5.58 5.42 -6.59
C GLY A 73 -5.29 6.80 -5.98
N TYR A 74 -5.26 6.88 -4.64
CA TYR A 74 -4.93 8.14 -3.98
C TYR A 74 -3.45 8.51 -4.15
N GLY A 75 -2.53 7.54 -4.16
CA GLY A 75 -1.11 7.76 -4.42
C GLY A 75 -0.87 8.42 -5.78
N ILE A 76 -1.46 7.84 -6.84
CA ILE A 76 -1.42 8.39 -8.19
C ILE A 76 -2.07 9.78 -8.23
N PHE A 77 -3.25 9.95 -7.64
CA PHE A 77 -3.95 11.23 -7.62
C PHE A 77 -3.09 12.33 -6.96
N LEU A 78 -2.48 12.05 -5.81
CA LEU A 78 -1.60 13.01 -5.13
C LEU A 78 -0.35 13.31 -5.94
N GLN A 79 0.23 12.29 -6.60
CA GLN A 79 1.40 12.48 -7.45
C GLN A 79 1.11 13.38 -8.65
N ILE A 80 -0.01 13.15 -9.35
CA ILE A 80 -0.45 14.00 -10.47
C ILE A 80 -0.67 15.43 -9.98
N ARG A 81 -1.32 15.63 -8.83
CA ARG A 81 -1.49 16.97 -8.25
C ARG A 81 -0.16 17.63 -7.88
N ASN A 82 0.81 16.89 -7.36
CA ASN A 82 2.13 17.41 -7.06
C ASN A 82 2.87 17.86 -8.33
N TRP A 83 2.74 17.13 -9.43
CA TRP A 83 3.29 17.52 -10.74
C TRP A 83 2.60 18.75 -11.30
N MET A 84 1.26 18.80 -11.31
CA MET A 84 0.51 19.95 -11.81
C MET A 84 0.76 21.22 -10.99
N ALA A 85 0.96 21.09 -9.68
CA ALA A 85 1.30 22.21 -8.80
C ALA A 85 2.72 22.75 -9.02
N ARG A 86 3.56 22.07 -9.82
CA ARG A 86 4.96 22.45 -10.08
C ARG A 86 5.28 22.49 -11.58
N PRO A 87 4.77 23.50 -12.31
CA PRO A 87 5.08 23.69 -13.73
C PRO A 87 6.51 24.19 -14.00
N ILE A 88 7.17 24.82 -13.02
CA ILE A 88 8.56 25.30 -13.13
C ILE A 88 9.42 24.48 -12.15
N GLY A 89 10.42 23.77 -12.68
CA GLY A 89 11.34 22.94 -11.88
C GLY A 89 12.18 23.76 -10.90
N TYR A 90 12.68 23.12 -9.85
CA TYR A 90 13.56 23.79 -8.87
C TYR A 90 14.85 24.27 -9.54
N LYS A 91 15.19 25.56 -9.33
CA LYS A 91 16.42 26.20 -9.84
C LYS A 91 17.73 25.52 -9.41
N SER A 92 17.71 24.79 -8.30
CA SER A 92 18.78 23.90 -7.86
C SER A 92 18.17 22.54 -7.57
N GLY A 93 18.86 21.45 -7.91
CA GLY A 93 18.42 20.08 -7.56
C GLY A 93 17.97 20.00 -6.10
N ALA A 94 16.94 19.18 -5.84
CA ALA A 94 16.27 19.10 -4.55
C ALA A 94 17.30 19.00 -3.41
N LYS A 95 17.49 20.10 -2.65
CA LYS A 95 18.40 20.16 -1.50
C LYS A 95 17.87 19.39 -0.28
N ALA A 96 16.75 18.68 -0.43
CA ALA A 96 16.14 17.89 0.61
C ALA A 96 16.64 16.45 0.48
N GLU A 97 17.31 15.96 1.52
CA GLU A 97 17.59 14.54 1.73
C GLU A 97 16.26 13.77 1.68
N THR A 98 16.03 13.05 0.58
CA THR A 98 14.82 12.22 0.38
C THR A 98 15.26 10.77 0.30
N SER A 99 14.54 9.89 1.00
CA SER A 99 14.86 8.46 0.99
C SER A 99 14.70 7.88 -0.41
N PHE A 100 15.47 6.83 -0.72
CA PHE A 100 15.34 6.08 -1.98
C PHE A 100 13.89 5.63 -2.22
N PHE A 101 13.24 5.09 -1.18
CA PHE A 101 11.85 4.67 -1.25
C PHE A 101 10.90 5.83 -1.59
N SER A 102 11.07 6.99 -0.97
CA SER A 102 10.25 8.17 -1.28
C SER A 102 10.44 8.67 -2.72
N ARG A 103 11.66 8.59 -3.28
CA ARG A 103 11.95 9.03 -4.66
C ARG A 103 11.34 8.11 -5.70
N PHE A 104 11.35 6.80 -5.46
CA PHE A 104 10.85 5.80 -6.39
C PHE A 104 9.43 5.30 -6.06
N MET A 105 8.77 5.87 -5.04
CA MET A 105 7.45 5.45 -4.55
C MET A 105 6.40 5.29 -5.66
N ILE A 106 6.34 6.20 -6.64
CA ILE A 106 5.37 6.08 -7.74
C ILE A 106 5.66 4.88 -8.66
N TRP A 107 6.90 4.44 -8.73
CA TRP A 107 7.36 3.33 -9.57
C TRP A 107 7.30 2.00 -8.83
N THR A 108 7.69 1.99 -7.56
CA THR A 108 7.83 0.77 -6.76
C THR A 108 6.63 0.51 -5.84
N GLY A 109 5.80 1.53 -5.59
CA GLY A 109 4.76 1.50 -4.56
C GLY A 109 5.32 1.51 -3.13
N GLY A 110 6.63 1.68 -2.93
CA GLY A 110 7.26 1.70 -1.61
C GLY A 110 7.12 3.09 -0.96
N THR A 111 6.55 3.14 0.24
CA THR A 111 6.45 4.36 1.08
C THR A 111 7.80 4.87 1.54
#